data_AF-A0A936PHW9-F1
#
_entry.id   AF-A0A936PHW9-F1
#
_cell.length_a   1.000
_cell.length_b   1.000
_cell.length_c   1.000
_cell.angle_alpha   90.00
_cell.angle_beta   90.00
_cell.angle_gamma   90.00
#
_symmetry.space_group_name_H-M   'P 1'
#
loop_
_entity.id
_entity.type
_entity.pdbx_description
1 polymer ?
#
loop_
_entity_poly.entity_id
_entity_poly.type
_entity_poly.pdbx_seq_one_letter_code
_entity_poly.pdbx_strand_id
1 'polypeptide(L)'
;MQKKERVIVYVDGFNLYFGIKEAGFNNCKWLDINKLVLDLIKPDQELSGIKYFTSSVSNNPDKQKRQITYIEALETTGIKVYYGHYQKGTIECRRCGNIWANYNEKMTDVNIATQMMIDAFTDQYDIAMLISGDSDLVPPVKEIHAHFPANAC
;
A
#
# COMPACT_ATOMS: atom_id res chain seq x y z
N MET A 1 29.19 -15.06 -9.23
CA MET A 1 27.71 -15.01 -9.25
C MET A 1 27.32 -13.59 -9.64
N GLN A 2 26.41 -13.41 -10.61
CA GLN A 2 25.87 -12.09 -10.91
C GLN A 2 25.15 -11.54 -9.67
N LYS A 3 25.38 -10.26 -9.34
CA LYS A 3 24.65 -9.57 -8.27
C LYS A 3 23.18 -9.54 -8.68
N LYS A 4 22.28 -9.99 -7.79
CA LYS A 4 20.84 -9.89 -8.00
C LYS A 4 20.35 -8.50 -7.66
N GLU A 5 19.32 -8.03 -8.36
CA GLU A 5 18.69 -6.75 -8.08
C GLU A 5 17.71 -6.87 -6.90
N ARG A 6 17.91 -6.05 -5.88
CA ARG A 6 17.06 -6.01 -4.67
C ARG A 6 15.73 -5.36 -4.99
N VAL A 7 14.63 -6.07 -4.76
CA VAL A 7 13.27 -5.58 -5.01
C VAL A 7 12.56 -5.30 -3.70
N ILE A 8 12.01 -4.10 -3.54
CA ILE A 8 11.00 -3.81 -2.51
C ILE A 8 9.66 -3.59 -3.19
N VAL A 9 8.62 -4.25 -2.68
CA VAL A 9 7.25 -4.12 -3.19
C VAL A 9 6.43 -3.23 -2.27
N TYR A 10 5.73 -2.27 -2.85
CA TYR A 10 4.81 -1.35 -2.18
C TYR A 10 3.40 -1.65 -2.66
N VAL A 11 2.51 -2.03 -1.75
CA VAL A 11 1.15 -2.45 -2.08
C VAL A 11 0.16 -1.47 -1.48
N ASP A 12 -0.64 -0.85 -2.34
CA ASP A 12 -1.79 -0.06 -1.93
C ASP A 12 -2.99 -0.99 -1.70
N GLY A 13 -3.27 -1.28 -0.43
CA GLY A 13 -4.28 -2.25 -0.03
C GLY A 13 -5.70 -1.84 -0.40
N PHE A 14 -6.02 -0.55 -0.37
CA PHE A 14 -7.35 -0.08 -0.73
C PHE A 14 -7.56 -0.11 -2.24
N ASN A 15 -6.59 0.43 -2.98
CA ASN A 15 -6.66 0.40 -4.44
C ASN A 15 -6.72 -1.04 -4.97
N LEU A 16 -5.89 -1.94 -4.43
CA LEU A 16 -5.92 -3.36 -4.77
C LEU A 16 -7.27 -4.00 -4.45
N TYR A 17 -7.81 -3.79 -3.24
CA TYR A 17 -9.09 -4.37 -2.83
C TYR A 17 -10.25 -3.92 -3.73
N PHE A 18 -10.33 -2.62 -4.02
CA PHE A 18 -11.39 -2.08 -4.87
C PHE A 18 -11.20 -2.51 -6.32
N GLY A 19 -9.97 -2.55 -6.84
CA GLY A 19 -9.67 -3.09 -8.17
C GLY A 19 -10.11 -4.54 -8.33
N ILE A 20 -9.80 -5.41 -7.36
CA ILE A 20 -10.27 -6.81 -7.32
C ILE A 20 -11.81 -6.88 -7.34
N LYS A 21 -12.47 -6.03 -6.56
CA LYS A 21 -13.92 -5.98 -6.45
C LYS A 21 -14.58 -5.52 -7.75
N GLU A 22 -14.04 -4.48 -8.38
CA GLU A 22 -14.54 -3.91 -9.64
C GLU A 22 -14.32 -4.86 -10.82
N ALA A 23 -13.19 -5.57 -10.85
CA ALA A 23 -12.91 -6.61 -11.83
C ALA A 23 -13.78 -7.88 -11.67
N GLY A 24 -14.59 -7.97 -10.60
CA GLY A 24 -15.46 -9.11 -10.34
C GLY A 24 -14.75 -10.34 -9.76
N PHE A 25 -13.47 -10.23 -9.36
CA PHE A 25 -12.68 -11.31 -8.77
C PHE A 25 -13.03 -11.54 -7.29
N ASN A 26 -14.30 -11.89 -7.03
CA ASN A 26 -14.82 -12.03 -5.67
C ASN A 26 -14.12 -13.11 -4.83
N ASN A 27 -13.57 -14.13 -5.48
CA ASN A 27 -12.76 -15.21 -4.88
C ASN A 27 -11.33 -14.77 -4.51
N CYS A 28 -10.87 -13.60 -4.99
CA CYS A 28 -9.53 -13.09 -4.74
C CYS A 28 -9.48 -12.05 -3.61
N LYS A 29 -10.56 -11.87 -2.84
CA LYS A 29 -10.55 -10.95 -1.67
C LYS A 29 -9.64 -11.39 -0.54
N TRP A 30 -9.21 -12.67 -0.55
CA TRP A 30 -8.21 -13.24 0.36
C TRP A 30 -6.93 -13.54 -0.41
N LEU A 31 -6.44 -12.56 -1.16
CA LEU A 31 -5.26 -12.72 -2.00
C LEU A 31 -4.03 -12.92 -1.11
N ASP A 32 -3.27 -13.98 -1.39
CA ASP A 32 -1.93 -14.17 -0.84
C ASP A 32 -0.97 -13.24 -1.57
N ILE A 33 -0.67 -12.09 -0.94
CA ILE A 33 0.20 -11.07 -1.51
C ILE A 33 1.64 -11.57 -1.60
N ASN A 34 2.09 -12.36 -0.63
CA ASN A 34 3.45 -12.89 -0.64
C ASN A 34 3.63 -13.81 -1.85
N LYS A 35 2.68 -14.73 -2.06
CA LYS A 35 2.69 -15.61 -3.24
C LYS A 35 2.60 -14.83 -4.55
N LEU A 36 1.69 -13.86 -4.65
CA LEU A 36 1.60 -13.00 -5.84
C LEU A 36 2.94 -12.35 -6.15
N VAL A 37 3.58 -11.75 -5.14
CA VAL A 37 4.87 -11.07 -5.32
C VAL A 37 5.95 -12.07 -5.74
N LEU A 38 6.05 -13.22 -5.08
CA LEU A 38 7.03 -14.25 -5.45
C LEU A 38 6.87 -14.72 -6.91
N ASP A 39 5.64 -14.78 -7.42
CA ASP A 39 5.35 -15.13 -8.81
C ASP A 39 5.69 -13.99 -9.80
N LEU A 40 5.81 -12.74 -9.33
CA LEU A 40 6.16 -11.56 -10.14
C LEU A 40 7.67 -11.27 -10.18
N ILE A 41 8.44 -11.75 -9.20
CA ILE A 41 9.89 -11.54 -9.11
C ILE A 41 10.62 -12.34 -10.19
N LYS A 42 11.56 -11.68 -10.88
CA LYS A 42 12.35 -12.30 -11.95
C LYS A 42 13.54 -13.14 -11.40
N PRO A 43 14.10 -14.08 -12.18
CA PRO A 43 15.21 -14.92 -11.72
C PRO A 43 16.48 -14.16 -11.29
N ASP A 44 16.74 -13.01 -11.91
CA ASP A 44 17.84 -12.08 -11.64
C ASP A 44 17.56 -11.09 -10.49
N GLN A 45 16.38 -11.18 -9.89
CA GLN A 45 15.95 -10.34 -8.78
C GLN A 45 15.93 -11.10 -7.45
N GLU A 46 16.01 -10.37 -6.34
CA GLU A 46 15.82 -10.88 -4.99
C GLU A 46 14.83 -10.00 -4.21
N LEU A 47 13.81 -10.62 -3.61
CA LEU A 47 12.84 -9.90 -2.81
C LEU A 47 13.46 -9.47 -1.48
N SER A 48 13.63 -8.16 -1.29
CA SER A 48 14.13 -7.55 -0.05
C SER A 48 13.02 -7.25 0.95
N GLY A 49 11.78 -7.04 0.48
CA GLY A 49 10.63 -6.91 1.37
C GLY A 49 9.35 -6.50 0.67
N ILE A 50 8.23 -6.64 1.40
CA ILE A 50 6.91 -6.21 0.98
C ILE A 50 6.37 -5.25 2.04
N LYS A 51 5.92 -4.08 1.61
CA LYS A 51 5.29 -3.04 2.43
C LYS A 51 3.83 -2.87 1.98
N TYR A 52 2.90 -3.16 2.88
CA TYR A 52 1.46 -3.08 2.61
C TYR A 52 0.86 -1.86 3.30
N PHE A 53 0.23 -0.99 2.53
CA PHE A 53 -0.32 0.28 2.99
C PHE A 53 -1.84 0.21 2.99
N THR A 54 -2.46 0.57 4.11
CA THR A 54 -3.91 0.52 4.23
C THR A 54 -4.38 1.46 5.33
N SER A 55 -5.67 1.80 5.34
CA SER A 55 -6.32 2.40 6.52
C SER A 55 -7.35 1.44 7.06
N SER A 56 -7.68 1.52 8.35
CA SER A 56 -8.70 0.62 8.88
C SER A 56 -10.08 0.93 8.25
N VAL A 57 -10.95 -0.06 8.19
CA VAL A 57 -12.35 0.15 7.83
C VAL A 57 -13.08 0.58 9.09
N SER A 58 -13.68 1.77 9.03
CA SER A 58 -14.56 2.28 10.09
C SER A 58 -16.04 2.06 9.71
N ASN A 59 -16.93 2.20 10.70
CA ASN A 59 -18.39 2.22 10.51
C ASN A 59 -19.07 0.90 10.12
N ASN A 60 -18.36 -0.23 10.08
CA ASN A 60 -18.99 -1.56 9.93
C ASN A 60 -18.17 -2.65 10.66
N PRO A 61 -18.67 -3.19 11.79
CA PRO A 61 -17.93 -4.16 12.60
C PRO A 61 -17.52 -5.44 11.84
N ASP A 62 -18.40 -5.97 10.98
CA ASP A 62 -18.12 -7.21 10.25
C ASP A 62 -17.06 -7.01 9.16
N LYS A 63 -17.09 -5.88 8.45
CA LYS A 63 -16.06 -5.52 7.47
C LYS A 63 -14.73 -5.27 8.16
N GLN A 64 -14.75 -4.56 9.29
CA GLN A 64 -13.56 -4.29 10.09
C GLN A 64 -12.93 -5.60 10.59
N LYS A 65 -13.73 -6.52 11.13
CA LYS A 65 -13.25 -7.84 11.57
C LYS A 65 -12.58 -8.61 10.44
N ARG A 66 -13.22 -8.69 9.26
CA ARG A 66 -12.62 -9.37 8.09
C ARG A 66 -11.30 -8.73 7.65
N GLN A 67 -11.24 -7.40 7.64
CA GLN A 67 -10.02 -6.68 7.27
C GLN A 67 -8.90 -6.95 8.28
N ILE A 68 -9.19 -6.87 9.59
CA ILE A 68 -8.21 -7.16 10.65
C ILE A 68 -7.67 -8.58 10.48
N THR A 69 -8.55 -9.58 10.33
CA THR A 69 -8.11 -10.97 10.14
C THR A 69 -7.24 -11.13 8.88
N TYR A 70 -7.55 -10.40 7.81
CA TYR A 70 -6.73 -10.43 6.59
C TYR A 70 -5.35 -9.83 6.82
N ILE A 71 -5.30 -8.65 7.45
CA ILE A 71 -4.04 -7.95 7.72
C ILE A 71 -3.16 -8.75 8.69
N GLU A 72 -3.73 -9.29 9.77
CA GLU A 72 -3.03 -10.17 10.71
C GLU A 72 -2.43 -11.38 9.97
N ALA A 73 -3.19 -11.99 9.05
CA ALA A 73 -2.67 -13.08 8.23
C ALA A 73 -1.50 -12.63 7.34
N LEU A 74 -1.59 -11.47 6.69
CA LEU A 74 -0.48 -10.92 5.90
C LEU A 74 0.78 -10.70 6.74
N GLU A 75 0.65 -10.15 7.95
CA GLU A 75 1.78 -9.92 8.86
C GLU A 75 2.52 -11.21 9.22
N THR A 76 1.80 -12.34 9.36
CA THR A 76 2.44 -13.65 9.59
C THR A 76 3.32 -14.13 8.44
N THR A 77 3.16 -13.56 7.24
CA THR A 77 3.98 -13.89 6.06
C THR A 77 5.24 -13.02 5.95
N GLY A 78 5.49 -12.13 6.91
CA GLY A 78 6.64 -11.22 6.91
C GLY A 78 6.39 -9.89 6.19
N ILE A 79 5.16 -9.63 5.73
CA ILE A 79 4.76 -8.36 5.13
C ILE A 79 4.72 -7.29 6.23
N LYS A 80 5.36 -6.13 5.97
CA LYS A 80 5.31 -4.98 6.88
C LYS A 80 4.08 -4.13 6.56
N VAL A 81 3.20 -3.94 7.54
CA VAL A 81 1.97 -3.16 7.35
C VAL A 81 2.13 -1.73 7.85
N TYR A 82 1.71 -0.78 7.04
CA TYR A 82 1.72 0.66 7.32
C TYR A 82 0.29 1.17 7.31
N TYR A 83 -0.18 1.62 8.47
CA TYR A 83 -1.50 2.20 8.61
C TYR A 83 -1.50 3.69 8.25
N GLY A 84 -2.47 4.13 7.45
CA GLY A 84 -2.75 5.54 7.23
C GLY A 84 -3.12 6.26 8.52
N HIS A 85 -2.87 7.56 8.59
CA HIS A 85 -3.26 8.37 9.75
C HIS A 85 -4.73 8.78 9.67
N TYR A 86 -5.51 8.35 10.66
CA TYR A 86 -6.86 8.86 10.86
C TYR A 86 -6.85 10.28 11.41
N GLN A 87 -7.30 11.24 10.61
CA GLN A 87 -7.73 12.54 11.14
C GLN A 87 -9.18 12.43 11.60
N LYS A 88 -9.40 12.39 12.91
CA LYS A 88 -10.73 12.61 13.49
C LYS A 88 -11.13 14.06 13.20
N GLY A 89 -12.00 14.26 12.22
CA GLY A 89 -12.68 15.53 12.00
C GLY A 89 -14.09 15.49 12.61
N THR A 90 -14.62 16.65 12.97
CA THR A 90 -16.06 16.82 13.19
C THR A 90 -16.59 17.74 12.09
N ILE A 91 -17.71 17.35 11.49
CA ILE A 91 -18.47 18.26 10.62
C ILE A 91 -19.62 18.81 11.46
N GLU A 92 -19.73 20.14 11.47
CA GLU A 92 -20.86 20.85 12.05
C GLU A 92 -21.81 21.31 10.93
N CYS A 93 -23.10 20.98 11.06
CA CYS A 93 -24.11 21.52 10.18
C CYS A 93 -24.33 23.01 10.47
N ARG A 94 -23.99 23.87 9.50
CA ARG A 94 -24.20 25.33 9.60
C ARG A 94 -25.67 25.76 9.75
N ARG A 95 -26.63 24.86 9.52
CA ARG A 95 -28.07 25.14 9.59
C ARG A 95 -28.69 24.78 10.93
N CYS A 96 -28.28 23.66 11.54
CA CYS A 96 -28.89 23.15 12.77
C CYS A 96 -27.90 22.90 13.91
N GLY A 97 -26.60 23.15 13.71
CA GLY A 97 -25.56 22.95 14.72
C GLY A 97 -25.27 21.48 15.04
N ASN A 98 -25.88 20.52 14.32
CA ASN A 98 -25.60 19.11 14.55
C ASN A 98 -24.15 18.78 14.20
N ILE A 99 -23.44 18.10 15.10
CA ILE A 99 -22.06 17.69 14.94
C ILE A 99 -22.03 16.18 14.71
N TRP A 100 -21.38 15.74 13.63
CA TRP A 100 -21.08 14.33 13.43
C TRP A 100 -19.59 14.11 13.18
N ALA A 101 -19.10 12.95 13.61
CA ALA A 101 -17.74 12.53 13.30
C ALA A 101 -17.60 12.35 11.80
N ASN A 102 -16.57 12.97 11.22
CA ASN A 102 -16.15 12.72 9.86
C ASN A 102 -14.84 11.92 9.89
N TYR A 103 -14.90 10.73 9.30
CA TYR A 103 -13.76 9.85 9.16
C TYR A 103 -13.26 10.01 7.73
N ASN A 104 -12.37 10.98 7.52
CA ASN A 104 -11.64 11.07 6.26
C ASN A 104 -10.40 10.20 6.38
N GLU A 105 -10.35 9.14 5.58
CA GLU A 105 -9.08 8.49 5.27
C GLU A 105 -8.14 9.52 4.66
N LYS A 106 -6.92 9.61 5.21
CA LYS A 106 -5.87 10.47 4.68
C LYS A 106 -4.54 9.76 4.79
N MET A 107 -3.64 10.10 3.86
CA MET A 107 -2.20 9.82 3.90
C MET A 107 -1.74 8.41 3.49
N THR A 108 -2.58 7.52 2.95
CA THR A 108 -2.07 6.25 2.36
C THR A 108 -1.06 6.55 1.25
N ASP A 109 -1.43 7.41 0.30
CA ASP A 109 -0.59 7.77 -0.85
C ASP A 109 0.66 8.53 -0.41
N VAL A 110 0.51 9.41 0.58
CA VAL A 110 1.62 10.15 1.21
C VAL A 110 2.59 9.17 1.88
N ASN A 111 2.09 8.17 2.60
CA ASN A 111 2.92 7.16 3.26
C ASN A 111 3.66 6.30 2.24
N ILE A 112 2.99 5.88 1.15
CA ILE A 112 3.62 5.12 0.05
C ILE A 112 4.76 5.95 -0.54
N ALA A 113 4.46 7.17 -1.00
CA ALA A 113 5.44 8.08 -1.59
C ALA A 113 6.63 8.34 -0.66
N THR A 114 6.35 8.60 0.63
CA THR A 114 7.38 8.86 1.64
C THR A 114 8.26 7.64 1.86
N GLN A 115 7.68 6.44 1.99
CA GLN A 115 8.46 5.21 2.17
C GLN A 115 9.31 4.90 0.93
N MET A 116 8.75 5.02 -0.27
CA MET A 116 9.50 4.80 -1.51
C MET A 116 10.71 5.74 -1.62
N MET A 117 10.54 7.02 -1.26
CA MET A 117 11.65 7.99 -1.25
C MET A 117 12.68 7.71 -0.15
N ILE A 118 12.25 7.36 1.08
CA ILE A 118 13.18 7.00 2.16
C ILE A 118 14.03 5.81 1.76
N ASP A 119 13.40 4.77 1.23
CA ASP A 119 14.09 3.56 0.81
C ASP A 119 15.03 3.82 -0.38
N ALA A 120 14.65 4.69 -1.32
CA ALA A 120 15.53 5.14 -2.40
C ALA A 120 16.76 5.87 -1.84
N PHE A 121 16.54 6.83 -0.95
CA PHE A 121 17.59 7.66 -0.35
C PHE A 121 18.56 6.85 0.53
N THR A 122 18.05 5.80 1.17
CA THR A 122 18.83 4.91 2.03
C THR A 122 19.34 3.65 1.32
N ASP A 123 19.27 3.63 -0.02
CA ASP A 123 19.77 2.56 -0.88
C ASP A 123 19.26 1.17 -0.45
N GLN A 124 17.96 1.04 -0.18
CA GLN A 124 17.34 -0.20 0.28
C GLN A 124 16.89 -1.13 -0.85
N TYR A 125 16.75 -0.62 -2.08
CA TYR A 125 16.36 -1.39 -3.26
C TYR A 125 17.12 -0.92 -4.49
N ASP A 126 17.28 -1.84 -5.44
CA ASP A 126 17.66 -1.53 -6.82
C ASP A 126 16.41 -1.41 -7.71
N ILE A 127 15.30 -2.08 -7.33
CA ILE A 127 14.00 -1.97 -8.01
C ILE A 127 12.87 -1.76 -7.01
N ALA A 128 11.98 -0.81 -7.30
CA ALA A 128 10.75 -0.60 -6.53
C ALA A 128 9.52 -1.03 -7.34
N MET A 129 8.81 -2.05 -6.86
CA MET A 129 7.56 -2.49 -7.49
C MET A 129 6.37 -1.86 -6.79
N LEU A 130 5.61 -1.01 -7.48
CA LEU A 130 4.38 -0.43 -6.96
C LEU A 130 3.16 -1.18 -7.48
N ILE A 131 2.34 -1.70 -6.56
CA ILE A 131 1.03 -2.29 -6.86
C ILE A 131 -0.04 -1.29 -6.43
N SER A 132 -0.39 -0.38 -7.36
CA SER A 132 -1.51 0.54 -7.25
C SER A 132 -1.93 1.01 -8.65
N GLY A 133 -3.22 1.27 -8.82
CA GLY A 133 -3.81 1.97 -9.96
C GLY A 133 -4.07 3.46 -9.69
N ASP A 134 -3.58 4.01 -8.57
CA ASP A 134 -3.75 5.42 -8.24
C ASP A 134 -2.76 6.31 -9.00
N SER A 135 -3.28 7.25 -9.78
CA SER A 135 -2.48 8.21 -10.55
C SER A 135 -1.73 9.21 -9.67
N ASP A 136 -2.14 9.42 -8.42
CA ASP A 136 -1.48 10.35 -7.50
C ASP A 136 -0.10 9.85 -7.05
N LEU A 137 0.21 8.57 -7.30
CA LEU A 137 1.53 7.98 -7.08
C LEU A 137 2.46 8.08 -8.30
N VAL A 138 2.00 8.62 -9.43
CA VAL A 138 2.85 8.85 -10.61
C VAL A 138 3.96 9.89 -10.34
N PRO A 139 3.70 11.05 -9.70
CA PRO A 139 4.75 12.02 -9.36
C PRO A 139 5.91 11.42 -8.55
N PRO A 140 5.71 10.74 -7.40
CA PRO A 140 6.84 10.19 -6.64
C PRO A 140 7.64 9.14 -7.42
N VAL A 141 6.98 8.31 -8.26
CA VAL A 141 7.68 7.37 -9.15
C VAL A 141 8.61 8.11 -10.12
N LYS A 142 8.12 9.19 -10.75
CA LYS A 142 8.93 10.01 -11.67
C LYS A 142 10.12 10.66 -10.98
N GLU A 143 9.90 11.25 -9.80
CA GLU A 143 10.97 11.91 -9.05
C GLU A 143 12.03 10.91 -8.57
N ILE A 144 11.62 9.73 -8.10
CA ILE A 144 12.56 8.67 -7.74
C ILE A 144 13.41 8.26 -8.94
N HIS A 145 12.78 8.00 -10.08
CA HIS A 145 13.52 7.61 -11.29
C HIS A 145 14.50 8.70 -11.76
N ALA A 146 14.09 9.98 -11.69
CA ALA A 146 14.93 11.10 -12.10
C ALA A 146 16.13 11.32 -11.17
N HIS A 147 15.97 11.11 -9.87
CA HIS A 147 16.99 11.40 -8.86
C HIS A 147 17.83 10.20 -8.44
N PHE A 148 17.32 8.98 -8.64
CA PHE A 148 17.98 7.72 -8.29
C PHE A 148 17.98 6.78 -9.51
N PRO A 149 18.74 7.07 -10.58
CA PRO A 149 18.71 6.29 -11.82
C PRO A 149 19.26 4.86 -11.67
N ALA A 150 19.99 4.57 -10.59
CA ALA A 150 20.37 3.20 -10.21
C ALA A 150 19.20 2.37 -9.68
N ASN A 151 18.10 3.03 -9.31
CA ASN A 151 16.93 2.46 -8.66
C ASN A 151 15.72 2.62 -9.59
N ALA A 152 15.57 1.72 -10.56
CA ALA A 152 14.47 1.79 -11.53
C ALA A 152 13.20 1.13 -10.97
N CYS A 153 12.04 1.79 -11.08
CA CYS A 153 10.73 1.17 -10.82
C CYS A 153 10.34 0.20 -11.94
#